data_AF-A0A1W6JZY1-F1
#
_entry.id   AF-A0A1W6JZY1-F1
#
_cell.length_a   1.000
_cell.length_b   1.000
_cell.length_c   1.000
_cell.angle_alpha   90.00
_cell.angle_beta   90.00
_cell.angle_gamma   90.00
#
_symmetry.space_group_name_H-M   'P 1'
#
loop_
_entity.id
_entity.type
_entity.pdbx_description
1 polymer ?
#
loop_
_entity_poly.entity_id
_entity_poly.type
_entity_poly.pdbx_seq_one_letter_code
_entity_poly.pdbx_strand_id
1 'polypeptide(L)'
;MSARGYNPYNWKMITLTQVWLIVISVVLTYFPKYYIEAFIAYFVIIMAISFSMMYKTNPMFRDRKLLYEIMNSRTLYEEKDVTKLMMADKEYQKQYTDMIKKNFSMMGIYLVYIIVLIILYGHIISYADSNPDLYMRLAIYLVYFEALYGVGIFMYRKVLRPTSMLTTMAPPNYKINEKGIVSGKGTSIFLHAKYLLDSEITVNKENHYVEIDSTKKNLPYKIRLYSNDIDKVLDYIERIKKLELKRQTSSQQ
;
A
#
# COMPACT_ATOMS: atom_id res chain seq x y z
N MET A 1 0.20 -17.19 8.46
CA MET A 1 -0.95 -16.40 7.95
C MET A 1 -0.41 -15.53 6.84
N SER A 2 -0.86 -15.67 5.59
CA SER A 2 -0.37 -14.78 4.52
C SER A 2 -0.74 -13.33 4.87
N ALA A 3 0.11 -12.37 4.49
CA ALA A 3 -0.18 -10.96 4.62
C ALA A 3 -1.38 -10.63 3.72
N ARG A 4 -2.61 -10.84 4.21
CA ARG A 4 -3.82 -10.37 3.55
C ARG A 4 -3.73 -8.86 3.54
N GLY A 5 -3.55 -8.27 2.35
CA GLY A 5 -3.62 -6.84 2.16
C GLY A 5 -4.90 -6.28 2.80
N TYR A 6 -4.79 -5.11 3.41
CA TYR A 6 -5.93 -4.43 4.03
C TYR A 6 -7.09 -4.35 3.05
N ASN A 7 -8.25 -4.91 3.43
CA ASN A 7 -9.48 -4.78 2.66
C ASN A 7 -10.29 -3.60 3.23
N PRO A 8 -10.33 -2.44 2.54
CA PRO A 8 -11.12 -1.28 2.96
C PRO A 8 -12.63 -1.54 2.97
N TYR A 9 -13.11 -2.63 2.37
CA TYR A 9 -14.53 -3.03 2.36
C TYR A 9 -14.80 -4.21 3.30
N ASN A 10 -14.27 -4.15 4.53
CA ASN A 10 -14.68 -5.06 5.59
C ASN A 10 -16.05 -4.63 6.16
N TRP A 11 -16.76 -5.54 6.84
CA TRP A 11 -18.11 -5.25 7.39
C TRP A 11 -18.14 -4.03 8.32
N LYS A 12 -17.08 -3.81 9.12
CA LYS A 12 -16.96 -2.65 10.02
C LYS A 12 -16.87 -1.34 9.23
N MET A 13 -16.19 -1.34 8.09
CA MET A 13 -16.07 -0.17 7.23
C MET A 13 -17.31 0.07 6.40
N ILE A 14 -17.97 -0.99 5.94
CA ILE A 14 -19.26 -0.89 5.25
C ILE A 14 -20.28 -0.24 6.18
N THR A 15 -20.44 -0.78 7.40
CA THR A 15 -21.37 -0.22 8.39
C THR A 15 -21.04 1.24 8.75
N LEU A 16 -19.76 1.56 8.98
CA LEU A 16 -19.33 2.91 9.27
C LEU A 16 -19.64 3.87 8.11
N THR A 17 -19.37 3.46 6.88
CA THR A 17 -19.65 4.28 5.68
C THR A 17 -21.15 4.51 5.56
N GLN A 18 -21.97 3.47 5.73
CA GLN A 18 -23.42 3.54 5.64
C GLN A 18 -24.04 4.48 6.69
N VAL A 19 -23.62 4.37 7.96
CA VAL A 19 -24.05 5.32 9.01
C VAL A 19 -23.70 6.75 8.62
N TRP A 20 -22.50 6.96 8.06
CA TRP A 20 -22.02 8.28 7.69
C TRP A 20 -22.76 8.88 6.47
N LEU A 21 -23.15 8.05 5.49
CA LEU A 21 -23.99 8.46 4.37
C LEU A 21 -25.38 8.93 4.84
N ILE A 22 -25.98 8.25 5.83
CA ILE A 22 -27.25 8.67 6.42
C ILE A 22 -27.10 10.01 7.12
N VAL A 23 -26.06 10.18 7.94
CA VAL A 23 -25.78 11.44 8.66
C VAL A 23 -25.63 12.61 7.69
N ILE A 24 -24.84 12.44 6.62
CA ILE A 24 -24.65 13.49 5.62
C ILE A 24 -25.92 13.77 4.83
N SER A 25 -26.68 12.75 4.46
CA SER A 25 -27.96 12.93 3.77
C SER A 25 -28.91 13.79 4.60
N VAL A 26 -29.01 13.52 5.90
CA VAL A 26 -29.82 14.31 6.83
C VAL A 26 -29.31 15.75 6.94
N VAL A 27 -28.00 15.96 7.10
CA VAL A 27 -27.42 17.32 7.19
C VAL A 27 -27.73 18.12 5.92
N LEU A 28 -27.62 17.51 4.74
CA LEU A 28 -27.84 18.19 3.46
C LEU A 28 -29.31 18.44 3.15
N THR A 29 -30.22 17.63 3.68
CA THR A 29 -31.66 17.93 3.61
C THR A 29 -31.98 19.28 4.27
N TYR A 30 -31.41 19.56 5.45
CA TYR A 30 -31.65 20.80 6.19
C TYR A 30 -30.73 21.95 5.76
N PHE A 31 -29.51 21.64 5.32
CA PHE A 31 -28.50 22.63 4.98
C PHE A 31 -27.82 22.32 3.62
N PRO A 32 -28.55 22.40 2.50
CA PRO A 32 -28.03 22.05 1.18
C PRO A 32 -26.85 22.93 0.74
N LYS A 33 -26.78 24.17 1.24
CA LYS A 33 -25.70 25.13 0.94
C LYS A 33 -24.32 24.67 1.41
N TYR A 34 -24.25 23.78 2.42
CA TYR A 34 -22.98 23.29 2.98
C TYR A 34 -22.54 21.96 2.37
N TYR A 35 -22.98 21.66 1.15
CA TYR A 35 -22.64 20.41 0.49
C TYR A 35 -21.14 20.19 0.37
N ILE A 36 -20.41 21.19 -0.13
CA ILE A 36 -18.98 21.06 -0.38
C ILE A 36 -18.26 20.80 0.94
N GLU A 37 -18.65 21.50 2.00
CA GLU A 37 -18.12 21.34 3.34
C GLU A 37 -18.44 19.96 3.92
N ALA A 38 -19.67 19.46 3.77
CA ALA A 38 -20.06 18.12 4.20
C ALA A 38 -19.30 17.02 3.44
N PHE A 39 -19.07 17.21 2.13
CA PHE A 39 -18.29 16.31 1.29
C PHE A 39 -16.79 16.33 1.66
N ILE A 40 -16.22 17.51 1.92
CA ILE A 40 -14.84 17.63 2.42
C ILE A 40 -14.73 16.96 3.79
N ALA A 41 -15.67 17.18 4.70
CA ALA A 41 -15.70 16.54 6.01
C ALA A 41 -15.77 15.01 5.89
N TYR A 42 -16.62 14.50 5.00
CA TYR A 42 -16.68 13.08 4.63
C TYR A 42 -15.32 12.54 4.20
N PHE A 43 -14.70 13.23 3.23
CA PHE A 43 -13.42 12.82 2.68
C PHE A 43 -12.33 12.81 3.75
N VAL A 44 -12.23 13.86 4.56
CA VAL A 44 -11.24 13.97 5.64
C VAL A 44 -11.42 12.87 6.69
N ILE A 45 -12.65 12.61 7.13
CA ILE A 45 -12.96 11.59 8.14
C ILE A 45 -12.60 10.19 7.61
N ILE A 46 -13.06 9.84 6.41
CA ILE A 46 -12.76 8.54 5.81
C ILE A 46 -11.26 8.38 5.54
N MET A 47 -10.59 9.44 5.09
CA MET A 47 -9.15 9.42 4.88
C MET A 47 -8.39 9.22 6.20
N ALA A 48 -8.76 9.92 7.27
CA ALA A 48 -8.14 9.77 8.59
C ALA A 48 -8.31 8.34 9.14
N ILE A 49 -9.52 7.79 9.02
CA ILE A 49 -9.84 6.42 9.44
C ILE A 49 -9.06 5.40 8.61
N SER A 50 -9.06 5.56 7.28
CA SER A 50 -8.34 4.68 6.35
C SER A 50 -6.84 4.70 6.61
N PHE A 51 -6.27 5.89 6.87
CA PHE A 51 -4.86 6.05 7.21
C PHE A 51 -4.52 5.42 8.56
N SER A 52 -5.37 5.60 9.58
CA SER A 52 -5.20 4.97 10.89
C SER A 52 -5.20 3.43 10.80
N MET A 53 -6.12 2.86 10.02
CA MET A 53 -6.14 1.42 9.80
C MET A 53 -4.98 0.93 8.95
N MET A 54 -4.59 1.67 7.90
CA MET A 54 -3.41 1.36 7.11
C MET A 54 -2.15 1.33 7.99
N TYR A 55 -1.99 2.30 8.89
CA TYR A 55 -0.88 2.33 9.83
C TYR A 55 -0.84 1.10 10.77
N LYS A 56 -2.00 0.67 11.27
CA LYS A 56 -2.11 -0.50 12.17
C LYS A 56 -1.90 -1.84 11.46
N THR A 57 -2.35 -1.94 10.21
CA THR A 57 -2.40 -3.22 9.46
C THR A 57 -1.21 -3.43 8.56
N ASN A 58 -0.50 -2.37 8.16
CA ASN A 58 0.63 -2.50 7.25
C ASN A 58 1.93 -2.77 8.04
N PRO A 59 2.58 -3.94 7.83
CA PRO A 59 3.80 -4.31 8.54
C PRO A 59 4.96 -3.33 8.30
N MET A 60 5.03 -2.64 7.15
CA MET A 60 6.06 -1.62 6.92
C MET A 60 5.96 -0.42 7.88
N PHE A 61 4.74 -0.06 8.31
CA PHE A 61 4.53 1.04 9.26
C PHE A 61 4.62 0.57 10.71
N ARG A 62 4.08 -0.61 11.01
CA ARG A 62 4.13 -1.22 12.34
C ARG A 62 5.57 -1.53 12.78
N ASP A 63 6.39 -2.03 11.86
CA ASP A 63 7.73 -2.53 12.17
C ASP A 63 8.82 -1.46 11.99
N ARG A 64 8.46 -0.17 12.01
CA ARG A 64 9.42 0.95 11.93
C ARG A 64 10.51 0.88 13.01
N LYS A 65 10.22 0.32 14.18
CA LYS A 65 11.22 0.08 15.22
C LYS A 65 12.35 -0.85 14.72
N LEU A 66 12.01 -1.90 13.97
CA LEU A 66 12.98 -2.81 13.37
C LEU A 66 13.84 -2.10 12.31
N LEU A 67 13.25 -1.18 11.54
CA LEU A 67 14.01 -0.32 10.63
C LEU A 67 15.05 0.52 11.39
N TYR A 68 14.67 1.17 12.50
CA TYR A 68 15.61 1.92 13.33
C TYR A 68 16.72 1.03 13.90
N GLU A 69 16.40 -0.18 14.32
CA GLU A 69 17.39 -1.15 14.79
C GLU A 69 18.39 -1.53 13.70
N ILE A 70 17.95 -1.72 12.45
CA ILE A 70 18.83 -1.97 11.30
C ILE A 70 19.73 -0.77 11.04
N MET A 71 19.16 0.44 11.00
CA MET A 71 19.91 1.67 10.70
C MET A 71 21.01 1.97 11.74
N ASN A 72 20.75 1.68 13.01
CA ASN A 72 21.72 1.90 14.09
C ASN A 72 22.74 0.75 14.23
N SER A 73 22.60 -0.33 13.45
CA SER A 73 23.54 -1.44 13.46
C SER A 73 24.70 -1.23 12.49
N ARG A 74 25.83 -1.90 12.75
CA ARG A 74 27.02 -1.79 11.91
C ARG A 74 26.74 -2.24 10.48
N THR A 75 27.14 -1.42 9.51
CA THR A 75 27.11 -1.75 8.08
C THR A 75 28.19 -2.79 7.77
N LEU A 76 27.80 -3.91 7.17
CA LEU A 76 28.70 -4.98 6.72
C LEU A 76 29.06 -4.81 5.25
N TYR A 77 28.09 -4.42 4.43
CA TYR A 77 28.26 -4.21 3.01
C TYR A 77 27.34 -3.09 2.51
N GLU A 78 27.80 -2.32 1.54
CA GLU A 78 27.01 -1.28 0.90
C GLU A 78 27.24 -1.37 -0.61
N GLU A 79 26.13 -1.49 -1.34
CA GLU A 79 26.13 -1.47 -2.80
C GLU A 79 25.47 -0.17 -3.27
N LYS A 80 26.19 0.57 -4.12
CA LYS A 80 25.75 1.85 -4.64
C LYS A 80 25.51 1.73 -6.13
N ASP A 81 24.39 2.30 -6.56
CA ASP A 81 24.03 2.47 -7.96
C ASP A 81 24.00 1.17 -8.79
N VAL A 82 23.09 0.26 -8.43
CA VAL A 82 22.81 -0.96 -9.21
C VAL A 82 21.77 -0.75 -10.30
N THR A 83 21.46 0.52 -10.62
CA THR A 83 20.42 0.89 -11.58
C THR A 83 20.65 0.29 -12.96
N LYS A 84 21.91 0.23 -13.41
CA LYS A 84 22.29 -0.36 -14.70
C LYS A 84 21.97 -1.85 -14.77
N LEU A 85 22.24 -2.62 -13.70
CA LEU A 85 21.90 -4.04 -13.62
C LEU A 85 20.38 -4.24 -13.59
N MET A 86 19.66 -3.40 -12.84
CA MET A 86 18.19 -3.41 -12.80
C MET A 86 17.55 -3.07 -14.15
N MET A 87 18.16 -2.19 -14.94
CA MET A 87 17.69 -1.83 -16.28
C MET A 87 18.00 -2.93 -17.31
N ALA A 88 19.06 -3.71 -17.11
CA ALA A 88 19.39 -4.84 -17.97
C ALA A 88 18.41 -6.03 -17.79
N ASP A 89 17.80 -6.17 -16.61
CA ASP A 89 16.79 -7.20 -16.33
C ASP A 89 15.45 -6.90 -17.03
N LYS A 90 15.24 -7.53 -18.20
CA LYS A 90 14.02 -7.40 -19.00
C LYS A 90 12.76 -7.86 -18.26
N GLU A 91 12.87 -8.84 -17.37
CA GLU A 91 11.72 -9.36 -16.62
C GLU A 91 11.27 -8.32 -15.58
N TYR A 92 12.22 -7.75 -14.84
CA TYR A 92 11.94 -6.68 -13.89
C TYR A 92 11.36 -5.44 -14.58
N GLN A 93 11.93 -5.03 -15.73
CA GLN A 93 11.41 -3.90 -16.50
C GLN A 93 9.98 -4.13 -16.99
N LYS A 94 9.64 -5.35 -17.39
CA LYS A 94 8.26 -5.72 -17.77
C LYS A 94 7.31 -5.61 -16.58
N GLN A 95 7.66 -6.19 -15.44
CA GLN A 95 6.85 -6.10 -14.21
C GLN A 95 6.65 -4.65 -13.75
N TYR A 96 7.71 -3.84 -13.79
CA TYR A 96 7.67 -2.43 -13.43
C TYR A 96 6.78 -1.62 -14.38
N THR A 97 6.91 -1.84 -15.70
CA THR A 97 6.11 -1.15 -16.71
C THR A 97 4.64 -1.53 -16.61
N ASP A 98 4.32 -2.81 -16.41
CA ASP A 98 2.94 -3.28 -16.25
C ASP A 98 2.30 -2.68 -14.99
N MET A 99 3.06 -2.55 -13.91
CA MET A 99 2.61 -1.83 -12.72
C MET A 99 2.33 -0.36 -13.01
N ILE A 100 3.24 0.36 -13.68
CA ILE A 100 3.04 1.79 -14.01
C ILE A 100 1.80 1.95 -14.88
N LYS A 101 1.67 1.17 -15.95
CA LYS A 101 0.51 1.20 -16.85
C LYS A 101 -0.79 0.99 -16.08
N LYS A 102 -0.80 0.04 -15.15
CA LYS A 102 -1.96 -0.22 -14.31
C LYS A 102 -2.27 0.94 -13.37
N ASN A 103 -1.27 1.46 -12.65
CA ASN A 103 -1.46 2.60 -11.75
C ASN A 103 -1.94 3.85 -12.50
N PHE A 104 -1.40 4.10 -13.70
CA PHE A 104 -1.80 5.21 -14.55
C PHE A 104 -3.23 5.05 -15.07
N SER A 105 -3.61 3.83 -15.49
CA SER A 105 -4.99 3.49 -15.84
C SER A 105 -5.93 3.71 -14.66
N MET A 106 -5.53 3.31 -13.44
CA MET A 106 -6.32 3.58 -12.23
C MET A 106 -6.51 5.09 -11.98
N MET A 107 -5.43 5.89 -12.10
CA MET A 107 -5.53 7.35 -11.94
C MET A 107 -6.46 7.99 -12.97
N GLY A 108 -6.39 7.56 -14.24
CA GLY A 108 -7.28 8.04 -15.29
C GLY A 108 -8.75 7.75 -14.97
N ILE A 109 -9.05 6.55 -14.46
CA ILE A 109 -10.42 6.19 -14.10
C ILE A 109 -10.90 6.96 -12.86
N TYR A 110 -10.04 7.21 -11.87
CA TYR A 110 -10.36 8.10 -10.74
C TYR A 110 -10.69 9.52 -11.18
N LEU A 111 -9.94 10.06 -12.14
CA LEU A 111 -10.17 11.40 -12.66
C LEU A 111 -11.53 11.49 -13.40
N VAL A 112 -11.85 10.50 -14.23
CA VAL A 112 -13.18 10.40 -14.87
C VAL A 112 -14.29 10.28 -13.81
N TYR A 113 -14.08 9.47 -12.77
CA TYR A 113 -15.05 9.32 -11.68
C TYR A 113 -15.33 10.64 -10.96
N ILE A 114 -14.29 11.44 -10.67
CA ILE A 114 -14.45 12.77 -10.05
C ILE A 114 -15.23 13.73 -10.96
N ILE A 115 -14.94 13.74 -12.27
CA ILE A 115 -15.66 14.59 -13.23
C ILE A 115 -17.14 14.22 -13.29
N VAL A 116 -17.45 12.93 -13.42
CA VAL A 116 -18.83 12.43 -13.44
C VAL A 116 -19.57 12.79 -12.16
N LEU A 117 -18.91 12.66 -11.01
CA LEU A 117 -19.42 13.08 -9.71
C LEU A 117 -19.82 14.55 -9.68
N ILE A 118 -18.97 15.45 -10.19
CA ILE A 118 -19.22 16.90 -10.22
C ILE A 118 -20.37 17.26 -11.17
N ILE A 119 -20.48 16.60 -12.32
CA ILE A 119 -21.58 16.86 -13.28
C ILE A 119 -22.92 16.38 -12.74
N LEU A 120 -22.96 15.15 -12.20
CA LEU A 120 -24.16 14.58 -11.56
C LEU A 120 -24.58 15.42 -10.35
N TYR A 121 -23.62 15.92 -9.59
CA TYR A 121 -23.84 16.81 -8.45
C TYR A 121 -24.62 18.08 -8.83
N GLY A 122 -24.18 18.79 -9.88
CA GLY A 122 -24.86 20.01 -10.33
C GLY A 122 -26.33 19.76 -10.70
N HIS A 123 -26.62 18.62 -11.31
CA HIS A 123 -27.99 18.23 -11.65
C HIS A 123 -28.82 17.84 -10.41
N ILE A 124 -28.21 17.13 -9.46
CA ILE A 124 -28.92 16.60 -8.30
C ILE A 124 -29.23 17.68 -7.27
N ILE A 125 -28.36 18.66 -7.04
CA ILE A 125 -28.76 19.82 -6.22
C ILE A 125 -29.91 20.55 -6.88
N SER A 126 -29.78 20.88 -8.17
CA SER A 126 -30.82 21.65 -8.85
C SER A 126 -32.18 20.93 -8.79
N TYR A 127 -32.17 19.60 -8.76
CA TYR A 127 -33.37 18.78 -8.58
C TYR A 127 -33.82 18.67 -7.12
N ALA A 128 -32.91 18.58 -6.15
CA ALA A 128 -33.23 18.51 -4.73
C ALA A 128 -33.77 19.85 -4.18
N ASP A 129 -33.22 20.97 -4.64
CA ASP A 129 -33.62 22.32 -4.24
C ASP A 129 -34.97 22.74 -4.86
N SER A 130 -35.31 22.21 -6.05
CA SER A 130 -36.61 22.46 -6.69
C SER A 130 -37.78 21.74 -6.01
N ASN A 131 -37.49 20.76 -5.14
CA ASN A 131 -38.50 20.06 -4.37
C ASN A 131 -38.69 20.72 -2.99
N PRO A 132 -39.91 21.20 -2.66
CA PRO A 132 -40.21 21.81 -1.36
C PRO A 132 -40.46 20.79 -0.24
N ASP A 133 -40.73 19.52 -0.58
CA ASP A 133 -40.95 18.47 0.41
C ASP A 133 -39.61 17.96 0.98
N LEU A 134 -39.48 18.07 2.30
CA LEU A 134 -38.33 17.63 3.08
C LEU A 134 -38.08 16.11 2.96
N TYR A 135 -39.14 15.30 2.92
CA TYR A 135 -39.01 13.85 2.83
C TYR A 135 -38.50 13.42 1.45
N MET A 136 -39.00 14.08 0.41
CA MET A 136 -38.56 13.84 -0.97
C MET A 136 -37.10 14.27 -1.17
N ARG A 137 -36.70 15.42 -0.59
CA ARG A 137 -35.31 15.88 -0.60
C ARG A 137 -34.36 14.91 0.10
N LEU A 138 -34.75 14.38 1.26
CA LEU A 138 -33.99 13.35 1.98
C LEU A 138 -33.85 12.07 1.15
N ALA A 139 -34.92 11.60 0.52
CA ALA A 139 -34.90 10.41 -0.34
C ALA A 139 -33.94 10.59 -1.53
N ILE A 140 -33.94 11.77 -2.16
CA ILE A 140 -33.03 12.10 -3.26
C ILE A 140 -31.56 12.00 -2.81
N TYR A 141 -31.21 12.59 -1.67
CA TYR A 141 -29.84 12.51 -1.15
C TYR A 141 -29.44 11.09 -0.76
N LEU A 142 -30.32 10.33 -0.10
CA LEU A 142 -30.05 8.93 0.26
C LEU A 142 -29.78 8.06 -0.97
N VAL A 143 -30.63 8.16 -2.00
CA VAL A 143 -30.47 7.40 -3.25
C VAL A 143 -29.18 7.81 -3.96
N TYR A 144 -28.87 9.12 -4.00
CA TYR A 144 -27.65 9.62 -4.60
C TYR A 144 -26.39 9.05 -3.92
N PHE A 145 -26.30 9.17 -2.60
CA PHE A 145 -25.13 8.71 -1.85
C PHE A 145 -24.99 7.19 -1.90
N GLU A 146 -26.10 6.44 -1.87
CA GLU A 146 -26.07 4.98 -2.00
C GLU A 146 -25.62 4.57 -3.42
N ALA A 147 -26.08 5.25 -4.46
CA ALA A 147 -25.62 5.02 -5.83
C ALA A 147 -24.11 5.30 -5.96
N LEU A 148 -23.62 6.41 -5.38
CA LEU A 148 -22.20 6.73 -5.37
C LEU A 148 -21.36 5.67 -4.65
N TYR A 149 -21.85 5.20 -3.51
CA TYR A 149 -21.22 4.15 -2.73
C TYR A 149 -21.18 2.82 -3.50
N GLY A 150 -22.29 2.44 -4.13
CA GLY A 150 -22.40 1.26 -4.99
C GLY A 150 -21.43 1.30 -6.18
N VAL A 151 -21.35 2.45 -6.87
CA VAL A 151 -20.35 2.67 -7.93
C VAL A 151 -18.94 2.56 -7.36
N GLY A 152 -18.67 3.14 -6.19
CA GLY A 152 -17.37 3.03 -5.51
C GLY A 152 -16.96 1.58 -5.19
N ILE A 153 -17.89 0.76 -4.68
CA ILE A 153 -17.66 -0.68 -4.46
C ILE A 153 -17.38 -1.40 -5.77
N PHE A 154 -18.20 -1.14 -6.80
CA PHE A 154 -18.05 -1.77 -8.10
C PHE A 154 -16.68 -1.45 -8.71
N MET A 155 -16.31 -0.17 -8.69
CA MET A 155 -15.00 0.35 -9.08
C MET A 155 -13.87 -0.35 -8.31
N TYR A 156 -13.98 -0.45 -6.99
CA TYR A 156 -12.96 -1.12 -6.19
C TYR A 156 -12.80 -2.60 -6.55
N ARG A 157 -13.91 -3.33 -6.70
CA ARG A 157 -13.88 -4.78 -6.95
C ARG A 157 -13.45 -5.15 -8.37
N LYS A 158 -13.85 -4.36 -9.37
CA LYS A 158 -13.62 -4.67 -10.80
C LYS A 158 -12.37 -4.00 -11.35
N VAL A 159 -12.08 -2.76 -10.96
CA VAL A 159 -11.00 -1.96 -11.53
C VAL A 159 -9.79 -1.91 -10.61
N LEU A 160 -10.01 -1.63 -9.32
CA LEU A 160 -8.94 -1.35 -8.36
C LEU A 160 -8.55 -2.58 -7.54
N ARG A 161 -8.96 -3.78 -7.96
CA ARG A 161 -8.64 -5.03 -7.27
C ARG A 161 -7.16 -4.95 -6.89
N PRO A 162 -6.81 -4.96 -5.58
CA PRO A 162 -5.45 -4.74 -5.13
C PRO A 162 -4.63 -5.97 -5.51
N THR A 163 -4.27 -6.05 -6.79
CA THR A 163 -3.24 -6.94 -7.27
C THR A 163 -1.98 -6.27 -6.79
N SER A 164 -1.55 -6.71 -5.61
CA SER A 164 -0.21 -6.62 -5.07
C SER A 164 0.52 -5.32 -5.42
N MET A 165 0.70 -4.45 -4.41
CA MET A 165 1.94 -3.68 -4.32
C MET A 165 3.09 -4.57 -4.78
N LEU A 166 4.00 -4.06 -5.62
CA LEU A 166 5.11 -4.80 -6.25
C LEU A 166 5.40 -6.11 -5.54
N THR A 167 5.02 -7.23 -6.17
CA THR A 167 5.40 -8.55 -5.66
C THR A 167 6.91 -8.63 -5.49
N THR A 168 7.66 -7.81 -6.23
CA THR A 168 9.12 -7.77 -6.21
C THR A 168 9.63 -6.34 -6.21
N MET A 169 10.32 -5.94 -5.14
CA MET A 169 10.93 -4.62 -4.99
C MET A 169 12.45 -4.73 -5.15
N ALA A 170 13.05 -3.87 -5.96
CA ALA A 170 14.49 -3.80 -6.13
C ALA A 170 15.03 -2.41 -5.75
N PRO A 171 15.76 -2.28 -4.63
CA PRO A 171 16.35 -1.01 -4.25
C PRO A 171 17.59 -0.68 -5.12
N PRO A 172 17.69 0.53 -5.71
CA PRO A 172 18.83 0.93 -6.54
C PRO A 172 20.12 1.17 -5.75
N ASN A 173 20.01 1.29 -4.43
CA ASN A 173 21.12 1.35 -3.48
C ASN A 173 20.69 0.57 -2.25
N TYR A 174 21.54 -0.27 -1.68
CA TYR A 174 21.21 -0.98 -0.44
C TYR A 174 22.42 -1.16 0.46
N LYS A 175 22.13 -1.28 1.75
CA LYS A 175 23.07 -1.55 2.81
C LYS A 175 22.66 -2.84 3.50
N ILE A 176 23.64 -3.72 3.68
CA ILE A 176 23.52 -4.94 4.44
C ILE A 176 24.18 -4.67 5.80
N ASN A 177 23.39 -4.63 6.85
CA ASN A 177 23.83 -4.37 8.22
C ASN A 177 23.67 -5.63 9.08
N GLU A 178 24.31 -5.67 10.25
CA GLU A 178 24.26 -6.83 11.17
C GLU A 178 22.85 -7.24 11.63
N LYS A 179 21.85 -6.36 11.50
CA LYS A 179 20.45 -6.64 11.88
C LYS A 179 19.51 -6.77 10.69
N GLY A 180 19.97 -6.60 9.46
CA GLY A 180 19.13 -6.73 8.27
C GLY A 180 19.60 -5.89 7.08
N ILE A 181 18.74 -5.80 6.07
CA ILE A 181 19.00 -5.15 4.79
C ILE A 181 18.11 -3.91 4.67
N VAL A 182 18.66 -2.78 4.24
CA VAL A 182 17.93 -1.52 4.08
C VAL A 182 18.29 -0.83 2.78
N SER A 183 17.34 -0.15 2.14
CA SER A 183 17.62 0.73 1.01
C SER A 183 18.53 1.89 1.44
N GLY A 184 19.60 2.16 0.67
CA GLY A 184 20.64 3.13 0.98
C GLY A 184 20.21 4.59 0.84
N LYS A 185 19.18 4.87 0.04
CA LYS A 185 18.59 6.21 -0.13
C LYS A 185 17.06 6.09 -0.10
N GLY A 186 16.45 6.58 0.97
CA GLY A 186 15.00 6.49 1.20
C GLY A 186 14.61 5.20 1.93
N THR A 187 14.08 5.37 3.13
CA THR A 187 13.64 4.35 4.09
C THR A 187 12.35 3.62 3.67
N SER A 188 12.22 3.24 2.39
CA SER A 188 11.00 2.59 1.88
C SER A 188 11.06 1.07 1.90
N ILE A 189 12.24 0.47 1.78
CA ILE A 189 12.42 -0.99 1.72
C ILE A 189 13.40 -1.40 2.81
N PHE A 190 12.96 -2.27 3.71
CA PHE A 190 13.82 -2.91 4.70
C PHE A 190 13.45 -4.38 4.90
N LEU A 191 14.42 -5.18 5.32
CA LEU A 191 14.23 -6.57 5.69
C LEU A 191 15.04 -6.85 6.95
N HIS A 192 14.35 -7.05 8.07
CA HIS A 192 15.01 -7.41 9.32
C HIS A 192 15.52 -8.86 9.28
N ALA A 193 16.64 -9.14 9.93
CA ALA A 193 17.26 -10.47 9.97
C ALA A 193 16.31 -11.56 10.50
N LYS A 194 15.44 -11.21 11.46
CA LYS A 194 14.33 -12.06 11.94
C LYS A 194 13.45 -12.63 10.82
N TYR A 195 13.19 -11.86 9.76
CA TYR A 195 12.39 -12.30 8.61
C TYR A 195 13.24 -13.00 7.54
N LEU A 196 14.55 -12.75 7.53
CA LEU A 196 15.51 -13.37 6.62
C LEU A 196 15.76 -14.85 6.95
N LEU A 197 15.70 -15.25 8.23
CA LEU A 197 15.91 -16.66 8.63
C LEU A 197 14.95 -17.63 7.93
N ASP A 198 13.69 -17.20 7.80
CA ASP A 198 12.60 -18.00 7.25
C ASP A 198 12.32 -17.74 5.75
N SER A 199 13.10 -16.86 5.10
CA SER A 199 12.88 -16.49 3.70
C SER A 199 13.57 -17.44 2.74
N GLU A 200 12.90 -17.76 1.63
CA GLU A 200 13.50 -18.50 0.51
C GLU A 200 14.41 -17.57 -0.29
N ILE A 201 15.63 -18.02 -0.56
CA ILE A 201 16.63 -17.25 -1.31
C ILE A 201 16.82 -17.94 -2.66
N THR A 202 16.54 -17.23 -3.74
CA THR A 202 16.82 -17.68 -5.10
C THR A 202 17.94 -16.82 -5.69
N VAL A 203 18.90 -17.47 -6.34
CA VAL A 203 20.09 -16.80 -6.90
C VAL A 203 20.02 -16.92 -8.41
N ASN A 204 20.13 -15.80 -9.10
CA ASN A 204 20.24 -15.77 -10.56
C ASN A 204 21.60 -15.16 -10.95
N LYS A 205 22.54 -16.03 -11.32
CA LYS A 205 23.89 -15.61 -11.70
C LYS A 205 23.94 -14.89 -13.05
N GLU A 206 23.05 -15.23 -13.97
CA GLU A 206 23.01 -14.62 -15.31
C GLU A 206 22.59 -13.15 -15.24
N ASN A 207 21.57 -12.84 -14.44
CA ASN A 207 21.01 -11.50 -14.29
C ASN A 207 21.53 -10.74 -13.07
N HIS A 208 22.58 -11.26 -12.41
CA HIS A 208 23.30 -10.57 -11.35
C HIS A 208 22.44 -10.18 -10.14
N TYR A 209 21.51 -11.04 -9.71
CA TYR A 209 20.63 -10.78 -8.57
C TYR A 209 20.44 -11.95 -7.60
N VAL A 210 20.15 -11.58 -6.35
CA VAL A 210 19.64 -12.46 -5.29
C VAL A 210 18.21 -12.02 -4.96
N GLU A 211 17.24 -12.91 -5.13
CA GLU A 211 15.84 -12.68 -4.76
C GLU A 211 15.55 -13.33 -3.41
N ILE A 212 15.00 -12.53 -2.49
CA ILE A 212 14.61 -12.95 -1.15
C ILE A 212 13.09 -12.93 -1.09
N ASP A 213 12.49 -14.12 -1.04
CA ASP A 213 11.05 -14.29 -0.94
C ASP A 213 10.62 -14.32 0.53
N SER A 214 10.05 -13.20 0.99
CA SER A 214 9.49 -13.06 2.34
C SER A 214 7.96 -13.20 2.38
N THR A 215 7.33 -13.57 1.26
CA THR A 215 5.85 -13.62 1.12
C THR A 215 5.19 -14.68 2.02
N LYS A 216 5.95 -15.73 2.40
CA LYS A 216 5.44 -16.85 3.21
C LYS A 216 5.20 -16.50 4.69
N LYS A 217 5.81 -15.45 5.25
CA LYS A 217 5.68 -15.08 6.68
C LYS A 217 5.62 -13.56 6.94
N ASN A 218 4.55 -12.94 6.46
CA ASN A 218 4.03 -11.61 6.85
C ASN A 218 4.58 -10.35 6.16
N LEU A 219 5.56 -10.43 5.25
CA LEU A 219 5.92 -9.29 4.40
C LEU A 219 5.30 -9.48 3.00
N PRO A 220 4.55 -8.50 2.45
CA PRO A 220 3.83 -8.66 1.20
C PRO A 220 4.71 -8.52 -0.06
N TYR A 221 6.04 -8.56 0.05
CA TYR A 221 6.96 -8.28 -1.05
C TYR A 221 8.18 -9.22 -1.04
N LYS A 222 8.66 -9.54 -2.24
CA LYS A 222 9.97 -10.11 -2.50
C LYS A 222 10.97 -8.98 -2.70
N ILE A 223 12.23 -9.20 -2.32
CA ILE A 223 13.30 -8.22 -2.51
C ILE A 223 14.31 -8.78 -3.51
N ARG A 224 14.58 -8.07 -4.60
CA ARG A 224 15.69 -8.38 -5.53
C ARG A 224 16.87 -7.47 -5.22
N LEU A 225 17.99 -8.07 -4.82
CA LEU A 225 19.26 -7.39 -4.58
C LEU A 225 20.19 -7.65 -5.75
N TYR A 226 20.48 -6.61 -6.53
CA TYR A 226 21.42 -6.69 -7.64
C TYR A 226 22.84 -6.44 -7.13
N SER A 227 23.84 -7.10 -7.70
CA SER A 227 25.26 -6.79 -7.41
C SER A 227 26.14 -7.32 -8.52
N ASN A 228 27.27 -6.64 -8.75
CA ASN A 228 28.32 -7.16 -9.62
C ASN A 228 28.97 -8.43 -9.03
N ASP A 229 28.99 -8.57 -7.70
CA ASP A 229 29.57 -9.70 -6.98
C ASP A 229 28.50 -10.40 -6.13
N ILE A 230 27.79 -11.32 -6.78
CA ILE A 230 26.66 -12.05 -6.19
C ILE A 230 27.12 -12.95 -5.04
N ASP A 231 28.27 -13.60 -5.20
CA ASP A 231 28.80 -14.56 -4.23
C ASP A 231 29.14 -13.84 -2.92
N LYS A 232 29.69 -12.62 -3.01
CA LYS A 232 29.93 -11.77 -1.85
C LYS A 232 28.64 -11.32 -1.15
N VAL A 233 27.60 -10.96 -1.90
CA VAL A 233 26.28 -10.63 -1.31
C VAL A 233 25.68 -11.83 -0.59
N LEU A 234 25.80 -13.02 -1.16
CA LEU A 234 25.31 -14.25 -0.57
C LEU A 234 26.04 -14.59 0.75
N ASP A 235 27.36 -14.44 0.80
CA ASP A 235 28.15 -14.63 2.03
C ASP A 235 27.69 -13.67 3.15
N TYR A 236 27.45 -12.40 2.83
CA TYR A 236 26.94 -11.44 3.82
C TYR A 236 25.52 -11.78 4.29
N ILE A 237 24.65 -12.26 3.40
CA ILE A 237 23.30 -12.70 3.76
C ILE A 237 23.36 -13.91 4.71
N GLU A 238 24.19 -14.91 4.41
CA GLU A 238 24.41 -16.06 5.29
C GLU A 238 25.00 -15.67 6.63
N ARG A 239 25.96 -14.73 6.63
CA ARG A 239 26.56 -14.19 7.86
C ARG A 239 25.51 -13.55 8.76
N ILE A 240 24.57 -12.79 8.20
CA ILE A 240 23.45 -12.22 8.97
C ILE A 240 22.56 -13.31 9.53
N LYS A 241 22.20 -14.34 8.74
CA LYS A 241 21.42 -15.48 9.23
C LYS A 241 22.10 -16.14 10.43
N LYS A 242 23.41 -16.41 10.34
CA LYS A 242 24.19 -17.01 11.44
C LYS A 242 24.23 -16.12 12.69
N LEU A 243 24.38 -14.81 12.51
CA LEU A 243 24.37 -13.84 13.63
C LEU A 243 23.00 -13.77 14.32
N GLU A 244 21.91 -13.77 13.56
CA GLU A 244 20.56 -13.74 14.11
C GLU A 244 20.19 -15.06 14.81
N LEU A 245 20.60 -16.20 14.24
CA LEU A 245 20.40 -17.51 14.87
C LEU A 245 21.07 -17.56 16.25
N LYS A 246 22.32 -17.09 16.35
CA LYS A 246 23.05 -16.98 17.63
C LYS A 246 22.35 -16.07 18.63
N ARG A 247 21.81 -14.93 18.18
CA ARG A 247 21.06 -14.02 19.06
C ARG A 247 19.80 -14.68 19.62
N GLN A 248 19.06 -15.42 18.80
CA GLN A 248 17.87 -16.13 19.27
C GLN A 248 18.20 -17.21 20.31
N THR A 249 19.29 -17.96 20.14
CA THR A 249 19.75 -18.94 21.13
C THR A 249 20.21 -18.28 22.44
N SER A 250 20.88 -17.13 22.33
CA SER A 250 21.36 -16.36 23.50
C SER A 250 20.24 -15.68 24.28
N SER A 251 19.09 -15.44 23.64
CA SER A 251 17.93 -14.77 24.25
C SER A 251 16.97 -15.76 24.95
N GLN A 252 17.17 -17.06 24.73
CA GLN A 252 16.37 -18.15 25.31
C GLN A 252 17.04 -18.79 26.53
N GLN A 253 18.26 -18.38 26.86
CA GLN A 253 18.98 -18.69 28.11
C GLN A 253 18.84 -17.52 29.09
#